data_AF-B9XL98-F1
#
_entry.id   AF-B9XL98-F1
#
_cell.length_a   1.000
_cell.length_b   1.000
_cell.length_c   1.000
_cell.angle_alpha   90.00
_cell.angle_beta   90.00
_cell.angle_gamma   90.00
#
_symmetry.space_group_name_H-M   'P 1'
#
loop_
_entity.id
_entity.type
_entity.pdbx_description
1 polymer ?
#
loop_
_entity_poly.entity_id
_entity_poly.type
_entity_poly.pdbx_seq_one_letter_code
_entity_poly.pdbx_strand_id
1 'polypeptide(L)'
;MPSGFVLTVLTDEKYSTYQQREDQAFYNLLQVLKSRLDYNLVVQHPILFESLTVTNDDACMRELRERIKWALSELEVLKTTDSKAKALKAWKKVFNTDYFDDWIEENNANCSVVIANEEPTGPVLKAGGGRFG
;
A
#
# COMPACT_ATOMS: atom_id res chain seq x y z
N MET A 1 -0.16 10.91 18.68
CA MET A 1 0.51 9.64 18.30
C MET A 1 1.28 9.09 19.49
N PRO A 2 1.27 7.76 19.74
CA PRO A 2 1.97 7.15 20.87
C PRO A 2 3.50 7.08 20.65
N SER A 3 4.24 6.76 21.71
CA SER A 3 5.70 6.64 21.65
C SER A 3 6.15 5.42 20.84
N GLY A 4 7.38 5.47 20.32
CA GLY A 4 7.97 4.33 19.58
C GLY A 4 8.00 3.04 20.41
N PHE A 5 8.22 3.15 21.72
CA PHE A 5 8.21 1.99 22.62
C PHE A 5 6.84 1.31 22.69
N VAL A 6 5.76 2.09 22.80
CA VAL A 6 4.39 1.55 22.78
C VAL A 6 4.11 0.84 21.45
N LEU A 7 4.56 1.40 20.32
CA LEU A 7 4.41 0.77 19.02
C LEU A 7 5.18 -0.56 18.94
N THR A 8 6.39 -0.63 19.52
CA THR A 8 7.17 -1.88 19.57
C THR A 8 6.46 -2.94 20.40
N VAL A 9 5.95 -2.59 21.58
CA VAL A 9 5.19 -3.53 22.44
C VAL A 9 3.96 -4.06 21.73
N LEU A 10 3.17 -3.18 21.12
CA LEU A 10 1.98 -3.57 20.34
C LEU A 10 2.31 -4.49 19.17
N THR A 11 3.43 -4.20 18.49
CA THR A 11 3.90 -5.01 17.37
C THR A 11 4.30 -6.39 17.87
N ASP A 12 5.10 -6.48 18.93
CA ASP A 12 5.52 -7.75 19.54
C ASP A 12 4.33 -8.60 20.01
N GLU A 13 3.31 -7.96 20.60
CA GLU A 13 2.08 -8.64 21.05
C GLU A 13 1.36 -9.40 19.92
N LYS A 14 1.37 -8.87 18.68
CA LYS A 14 0.47 -9.28 17.59
C LYS A 14 1.16 -9.67 16.29
N TYR A 15 2.49 -9.55 16.22
CA TYR A 15 3.22 -9.92 15.02
C TYR A 15 3.12 -11.43 14.77
N SER A 16 2.86 -11.77 13.51
CA SER A 16 2.84 -13.14 13.02
C SER A 16 3.61 -13.20 11.71
N THR A 17 4.53 -14.16 11.62
CA THR A 17 5.37 -14.35 10.45
C THR A 17 4.55 -14.91 9.29
N TYR A 18 4.61 -14.28 8.13
CA TYR A 18 4.17 -14.88 6.88
C TYR A 18 5.38 -15.30 6.07
N GLN A 19 5.45 -16.57 5.68
CA GLN A 19 6.53 -17.05 4.84
C GLN A 19 6.47 -16.33 3.48
N GLN A 20 7.52 -15.58 3.16
CA GLN A 20 7.82 -14.98 1.85
C GLN A 20 7.00 -13.73 1.41
N ARG A 21 6.07 -13.23 2.22
CA ARG A 21 5.21 -12.07 1.88
C ARG A 21 5.10 -11.07 3.03
N GLU A 22 6.11 -10.21 3.18
CA GLU A 22 6.14 -9.16 4.21
C GLU A 22 4.99 -8.15 4.09
N ASP A 23 4.52 -7.90 2.86
CA ASP A 23 3.36 -7.05 2.59
C ASP A 23 2.07 -7.60 3.22
N GLN A 24 1.91 -8.93 3.18
CA GLN A 24 0.79 -9.62 3.83
C GLN A 24 0.95 -9.64 5.35
N ALA A 25 2.18 -9.87 5.84
CA ALA A 25 2.49 -9.81 7.27
C ALA A 25 2.12 -8.44 7.85
N PHE A 26 2.52 -7.35 7.17
CA PHE A 26 2.22 -5.99 7.58
C PHE A 26 0.71 -5.70 7.56
N TYR A 27 0.01 -6.07 6.49
CA TYR A 27 -1.43 -5.86 6.40
C TYR A 27 -2.20 -6.63 7.49
N ASN A 28 -1.82 -7.88 7.75
CA ASN A 28 -2.41 -8.69 8.83
C ASN A 28 -2.10 -8.10 10.21
N LEU A 29 -0.87 -7.63 10.44
CA LEU A 29 -0.49 -6.94 11.67
C LEU A 29 -1.40 -5.73 11.92
N LEU A 30 -1.64 -4.89 10.92
CA LEU A 30 -2.56 -3.74 11.04
C LEU A 30 -3.99 -4.16 11.39
N GLN A 31 -4.50 -5.25 10.80
CA GLN A 31 -5.83 -5.77 11.13
C GLN A 31 -5.93 -6.24 12.58
N VAL A 32 -4.96 -7.04 13.02
CA VAL A 32 -4.95 -7.60 14.39
C VAL A 32 -4.75 -6.48 15.42
N LEU A 33 -3.88 -5.50 15.14
CA LEU A 33 -3.69 -4.32 15.97
C LEU A 33 -4.97 -3.49 16.08
N LYS A 34 -5.67 -3.26 14.97
CA LYS A 34 -6.95 -2.55 15.00
C LYS A 34 -7.96 -3.26 15.90
N SER A 35 -8.14 -4.57 15.72
CA SER A 35 -9.05 -5.37 16.54
C SER A 35 -8.68 -5.33 18.03
N ARG A 36 -7.37 -5.36 18.34
CA ARG A 36 -6.86 -5.22 19.70
C ARG A 36 -7.19 -3.84 20.29
N LEU A 37 -6.99 -2.77 19.52
CA LEU A 37 -7.27 -1.39 19.95
C LEU A 37 -8.77 -1.05 19.97
N ASP A 38 -9.60 -1.75 19.21
CA ASP A 38 -11.06 -1.67 19.31
C ASP A 38 -11.55 -2.26 20.64
N TYR A 39 -10.88 -3.29 21.16
CA TYR A 39 -11.21 -3.91 22.44
C TYR A 39 -10.62 -3.15 23.63
N ASN A 40 -9.33 -2.78 23.56
CA ASN A 40 -8.64 -2.11 24.65
C ASN A 40 -7.52 -1.19 24.12
N LEU A 41 -7.60 0.10 24.46
CA LEU A 41 -6.55 1.08 24.11
C LEU A 41 -5.39 1.10 25.11
N VAL A 42 -5.53 0.45 26.26
CA VAL A 42 -4.48 0.40 27.28
C VAL A 42 -3.37 -0.56 26.88
N VAL A 43 -2.12 -0.12 26.96
CA VAL A 43 -0.92 -0.92 26.72
C VAL A 43 -0.19 -1.13 28.04
N GLN A 44 0.12 -2.39 28.35
CA GLN A 44 0.85 -2.75 29.56
C GLN A 44 2.35 -2.77 29.29
N HIS A 45 3.15 -2.47 30.31
CA HIS A 45 4.58 -2.65 30.22
C HIS A 45 4.89 -4.16 30.15
N PRO A 46 5.75 -4.63 29.24
CA PRO A 46 5.99 -6.07 29.05
C PRO A 46 6.64 -6.75 30.27
N ILE A 47 7.40 -5.99 31.06
CA ILE A 47 8.16 -6.47 32.23
C ILE A 47 7.62 -5.99 33.59
N LEU A 48 7.08 -4.77 33.65
CA LEU A 48 6.70 -4.11 34.90
C LEU A 48 5.18 -4.19 35.05
N PHE A 49 4.69 -4.24 36.29
CA PHE A 49 3.25 -4.22 36.59
C PHE A 49 2.68 -2.80 36.51
N GLU A 50 3.00 -2.08 35.44
CA GLU A 50 2.50 -0.73 35.16
C GLU A 50 1.94 -0.64 33.74
N SER A 51 1.06 0.34 33.52
CA SER A 51 0.53 0.65 32.20
C SER A 51 1.35 1.75 31.55
N LEU A 52 1.72 1.56 30.28
CA LEU A 52 2.41 2.57 29.47
C LEU A 52 1.48 3.71 29.04
N THR A 53 0.18 3.44 29.03
CA THR A 53 -0.90 4.38 28.72
C THR A 53 -1.79 4.51 29.94
N VAL A 54 -2.22 5.72 30.26
CA VAL A 54 -2.86 6.03 31.54
C VAL A 54 -4.31 5.58 31.55
N THR A 55 -5.02 5.76 30.44
CA THR A 55 -6.45 5.41 30.34
C THR A 55 -6.86 4.90 28.96
N ASN A 56 -8.03 4.24 28.92
CA ASN A 56 -8.68 3.82 27.68
C ASN A 56 -9.25 5.01 26.86
N ASP A 57 -8.95 6.26 27.25
CA ASP A 57 -9.36 7.47 26.53
C ASP A 57 -8.14 8.33 26.13
N ASP A 58 -6.94 7.75 26.20
CA ASP A 58 -5.72 8.42 25.76
C ASP A 58 -5.84 8.81 24.29
N ALA A 59 -5.89 10.13 24.04
CA ALA A 59 -6.10 10.69 22.71
C ALA A 59 -5.09 10.17 21.68
N CYS A 60 -3.85 9.90 22.11
CA CYS A 60 -2.81 9.33 21.26
C CYS A 60 -3.15 7.91 20.77
N MET A 61 -3.76 7.08 21.63
CA MET A 61 -4.15 5.71 21.28
C MET A 61 -5.37 5.69 20.37
N ARG A 62 -6.32 6.59 20.61
CA ARG A 62 -7.45 6.82 19.70
C ARG A 62 -6.99 7.27 18.33
N GLU A 63 -6.07 8.24 18.27
CA GLU A 63 -5.48 8.70 17.02
C GLU A 63 -4.75 7.56 16.29
N LEU A 64 -3.96 6.74 16.99
CA LEU A 64 -3.32 5.57 16.39
C LEU A 64 -4.35 4.63 15.75
N ARG A 65 -5.42 4.30 16.48
CA ARG A 65 -6.48 3.41 15.98
C ARG A 65 -7.15 3.97 14.71
N GLU A 66 -7.49 5.26 14.69
CA GLU A 66 -8.08 5.89 13.51
C GLU A 66 -7.10 5.92 12.33
N ARG A 67 -5.80 6.16 12.57
CA ARG A 67 -4.77 6.08 11.52
C ARG A 67 -4.60 4.67 10.96
N ILE A 68 -4.62 3.64 11.81
CA ILE A 68 -4.58 2.24 11.36
C ILE A 68 -5.83 1.91 10.54
N LYS A 69 -7.02 2.37 10.97
CA LYS A 69 -8.26 2.20 10.22
C LYS A 69 -8.20 2.87 8.84
N TRP A 70 -7.68 4.09 8.77
CA TRP A 70 -7.46 4.79 7.51
C TRP A 70 -6.47 4.03 6.62
N ALA A 71 -5.32 3.61 7.14
CA ALA A 71 -4.33 2.84 6.39
C ALA A 71 -4.93 1.54 5.81
N LEU A 72 -5.73 0.81 6.60
CA LEU A 72 -6.42 -0.39 6.12
C LEU A 72 -7.41 -0.10 4.99
N SER A 73 -8.08 1.06 5.00
CA SER A 73 -8.97 1.46 3.89
C SER A 73 -8.21 1.80 2.61
N GLU A 74 -7.04 2.44 2.71
CA GLU A 74 -6.21 2.71 1.53
C GLU A 74 -5.60 1.41 0.96
N LEU A 75 -5.24 0.45 1.81
CA LEU A 75 -4.67 -0.85 1.40
C LEU A 75 -5.74 -1.84 0.90
N GLU A 76 -7.03 -1.57 1.07
CA GLU A 76 -8.09 -2.45 0.62
C GLU A 76 -8.07 -2.66 -0.90
N VAL A 77 -7.60 -1.66 -1.65
CA VAL A 77 -7.41 -1.75 -3.11
C VAL A 77 -6.47 -2.89 -3.52
N LEU A 78 -5.54 -3.29 -2.64
CA LEU A 78 -4.59 -4.37 -2.92
C LEU A 78 -5.25 -5.74 -3.05
N LYS A 79 -6.45 -5.92 -2.49
CA LYS A 79 -7.19 -7.20 -2.59
C LYS A 79 -7.89 -7.37 -3.93
N THR A 80 -8.21 -6.27 -4.60
CA THR A 80 -9.06 -6.25 -5.80
C THR A 80 -8.32 -5.80 -7.05
N THR A 81 -7.12 -5.23 -6.90
CA THR A 81 -6.38 -4.67 -8.03
C THR A 81 -5.28 -5.60 -8.54
N ASP A 82 -5.30 -5.84 -9.83
CA ASP A 82 -4.17 -6.46 -10.55
C ASP A 82 -3.16 -5.41 -11.06
N SER A 83 -3.42 -4.12 -10.83
CA SER A 83 -2.59 -3.02 -11.33
C SER A 83 -1.48 -2.68 -10.35
N LYS A 84 -0.22 -2.93 -10.75
CA LYS A 84 0.98 -2.53 -10.00
C LYS A 84 0.99 -1.04 -9.66
N ALA A 85 0.63 -0.17 -10.60
CA ALA A 85 0.58 1.29 -10.36
C ALA A 85 -0.41 1.68 -9.26
N LYS A 86 -1.59 1.04 -9.20
CA LYS A 86 -2.57 1.28 -8.12
C LYS A 86 -2.07 0.79 -6.78
N ALA A 87 -1.43 -0.39 -6.76
CA ALA A 87 -0.83 -0.93 -5.55
C ALA A 87 0.28 -0.02 -4.99
N LEU A 88 1.19 0.45 -5.84
CA LEU A 88 2.27 1.37 -5.45
C LEU A 88 1.72 2.69 -4.92
N LYS A 89 0.67 3.26 -5.54
CA LYS A 89 0.01 4.48 -5.04
C LYS A 89 -0.60 4.29 -3.65
N ALA A 90 -1.19 3.13 -3.37
CA ALA A 90 -1.73 2.83 -2.04
C ALA A 90 -0.62 2.77 -0.99
N TRP A 91 0.48 2.06 -1.28
CA TRP A 91 1.64 2.00 -0.40
C TRP A 91 2.29 3.37 -0.19
N LYS A 92 2.41 4.18 -1.26
CA LYS A 92 2.90 5.57 -1.19
C LYS A 92 2.11 6.38 -0.17
N LYS A 93 0.79 6.31 -0.22
CA LYS A 93 -0.08 7.05 0.70
C LYS A 93 0.12 6.62 2.14
N VAL A 94 0.12 5.31 2.41
CA VAL A 94 0.20 4.78 3.78
C VAL A 94 1.54 5.11 4.44
N PHE A 95 2.65 4.93 3.71
CA PHE A 95 3.97 5.23 4.24
C PHE A 95 4.33 6.72 4.16
N ASN A 96 3.60 7.50 3.37
CA ASN A 96 3.86 8.92 3.11
C ASN A 96 5.32 9.15 2.68
N THR A 97 5.74 8.42 1.65
CA THR A 97 7.12 8.43 1.12
C THR A 97 7.10 8.67 -0.39
N ASP A 98 8.14 9.30 -0.92
CA ASP A 98 8.32 9.47 -2.37
C ASP A 98 9.08 8.28 -3.02
N TYR A 99 9.46 7.28 -2.23
CA TYR A 99 10.21 6.10 -2.68
C TYR A 99 9.60 5.35 -3.87
N PHE A 100 8.26 5.38 -4.01
CA PHE A 100 7.56 4.65 -5.06
C PHE A 100 7.36 5.44 -6.35
N ASP A 101 7.78 6.71 -6.40
CA ASP A 101 7.43 7.62 -7.49
C ASP A 101 8.00 7.17 -8.84
N ASP A 102 9.28 6.85 -8.87
CA ASP A 102 9.96 6.36 -10.08
C ASP A 102 9.23 5.13 -10.66
N TRP A 103 8.87 4.17 -9.80
CA TRP A 103 8.17 2.97 -10.24
C TRP A 103 6.72 3.22 -10.66
N ILE A 104 6.06 4.23 -10.09
CA ILE A 104 4.72 4.65 -10.51
C ILE A 104 4.79 5.28 -11.90
N GLU A 105 5.77 6.14 -12.15
CA GLU A 105 5.99 6.79 -13.44
C GLU A 105 6.31 5.77 -14.54
N GLU A 106 7.25 4.86 -14.30
CA GLU A 106 7.59 3.77 -15.23
C GLU A 106 6.39 2.89 -15.58
N ASN A 107 5.55 2.54 -14.60
CA ASN A 107 4.35 1.73 -14.85
C ASN A 107 3.29 2.48 -15.65
N ASN A 108 3.17 3.79 -15.50
CA ASN A 108 2.22 4.58 -16.29
C ASN A 108 2.71 4.74 -17.75
N ALA A 109 4.02 4.89 -17.96
CA ALA A 109 4.62 4.97 -19.29
C ALA A 109 4.47 3.65 -20.07
N ASN A 110 4.64 2.50 -19.42
CA ASN A 110 4.52 1.19 -20.07
C ASN A 110 3.07 0.79 -20.40
N CYS A 111 2.07 1.49 -19.85
CA CYS A 111 0.65 1.25 -20.14
C CYS A 111 0.11 2.11 -21.29
N SER A 112 0.91 2.99 -21.90
CA SER A 112 0.49 3.71 -23.11
C SER A 112 0.60 2.79 -24.31
N VAL A 113 -0.53 2.23 -24.76
CA VAL A 113 -0.64 1.68 -26.11
C VAL A 113 -0.43 2.84 -27.08
N VAL A 114 0.75 2.90 -27.70
CA VAL A 114 1.01 3.82 -28.81
C VAL A 114 0.24 3.29 -30.02
N ILE A 115 -1.01 3.71 -30.19
CA ILE A 115 -1.73 3.54 -31.45
C ILE A 115 -1.15 4.59 -32.40
N ALA A 116 -0.15 4.21 -33.18
CA ALA A 116 0.34 5.02 -34.29
C ALA A 116 -0.75 5.07 -35.37
N ASN A 117 -1.65 6.06 -35.28
CA ASN A 117 -2.48 6.47 -36.41
C ASN A 117 -1.63 7.32 -37.36
N GLU A 118 -0.63 6.71 -38.00
CA GLU A 118 -0.02 7.33 -39.17
C GLU A 118 -0.93 7.07 -40.37
N GLU A 119 -1.82 8.03 -40.66
CA GLU A 119 -2.44 8.09 -41.98
C GLU A 119 -1.33 8.24 -43.03
N PRO A 120 -1.25 7.37 -44.05
CA PRO A 120 -0.19 7.45 -45.05
C PRO A 120 -0.31 8.76 -45.84
N THR A 121 0.58 9.71 -45.52
CA THR A 121 0.72 11.00 -46.20
C THR A 121 1.51 10.82 -47.49
N GLY A 122 0.93 10.09 -48.45
CA GLY A 122 1.47 10.01 -49.79
C GLY A 122 0.72 9.05 -50.71
N PRO A 123 0.39 9.43 -51.95
CA PRO A 123 -0.17 8.52 -52.92
C PRO A 123 0.83 7.40 -53.24
N VAL A 124 0.39 6.15 -53.11
CA VAL A 124 1.16 4.95 -53.48
C VAL A 124 1.45 5.00 -54.97
N LEU A 125 2.71 5.29 -55.34
CA LEU A 125 3.18 5.22 -56.72
C LEU A 125 3.23 3.75 -57.17
N LYS A 126 2.18 3.27 -57.83
CA LYS A 126 2.17 1.97 -58.52
C LYS A 126 2.97 2.05 -59.83
N ALA A 127 4.29 2.10 -59.73
CA ALA A 127 5.17 1.84 -60.86
C ALA A 127 5.57 0.35 -60.82
N GLY A 128 4.91 -0.48 -61.63
CA GLY A 128 5.26 -1.89 -61.70
C GLY A 128 4.25 -2.74 -62.45
N GLY A 129 4.00 -2.42 -63.72
CA GLY A 129 3.37 -3.35 -64.64
C GLY A 129 4.28 -4.55 -64.88
N GLY A 130 3.86 -5.72 -64.40
CA GLY A 130 4.47 -7.01 -64.73
C GLY A 130 3.38 -7.93 -65.26
N ARG A 131 3.30 -8.04 -66.59
CA ARG A 131 2.60 -9.13 -67.28
C ARG A 131 3.27 -10.45 -66.86
N PHE A 132 2.53 -11.32 -66.19
CA PHE A 132 2.84 -12.74 -66.18
C PHE A 132 1.79 -13.44 -67.02
N GLY A 133 2.25 -13.99 -68.15
CA GLY A 133 1.51 -14.97 -68.95
C GLY A 133 1.77 -16.38 -68.47
#